data_AF-A0A7S2MQT7-F1
#
_entry.id   AF-A0A7S2MQT7-F1
#
_cell.length_a   1.000
_cell.length_b   1.000
_cell.length_c   1.000
_cell.angle_alpha   90.00
_cell.angle_beta   90.00
_cell.angle_gamma   90.00
#
_symmetry.space_group_name_H-M   'P 1'
#
loop_
_entity.id
_entity.type
_entity.pdbx_description
1 polymer ?
#
loop_
_entity_poly.entity_id
_entity_poly.type
_entity_poly.pdbx_seq_one_letter_code
_entity_poly.pdbx_strand_id
1 'polypeptide(L)'
;AAGGANLLADDFNGLTSTALEAQAAGGKRVDLLVDNAGFELVTDLCLADFLVTSGVASSVVFRLKAHPTFVSDAMSKDLIGHVDALADLGDVTHAELSYPGCAALGQRWRRMIEEGKWVLHEDLFWAQPSALWEMPDHLRGDFQAASGLTITKGDANYRRLLGDRDWPLDTPFSDVVSYFPSPVCALRTLKAELGCGMLPSETARAAEEDQSWMVNGKYGVVQFCKPDGPQ
;
A
#
# COMPACT_ATOMS: atom_id res chain seq x y z
N ALA A 1 -8.63 20.46 -6.16
CA ALA A 1 -8.19 19.70 -4.98
C ALA A 1 -6.69 19.93 -4.80
N ALA A 2 -6.29 20.49 -3.67
CA ALA A 2 -4.90 20.78 -3.31
C ALA A 2 -4.20 19.55 -2.70
N GLY A 3 -4.46 18.35 -3.22
CA GLY A 3 -3.91 17.10 -2.65
C GLY A 3 -2.39 17.05 -2.67
N GLY A 4 -1.76 17.61 -3.71
CA GLY A 4 -0.30 17.69 -3.81
C GLY A 4 0.35 18.69 -2.85
N ALA A 5 -0.38 19.69 -2.34
CA ALA A 5 0.22 20.71 -1.46
C ALA A 5 0.66 20.15 -0.10
N ASN A 6 0.07 19.03 0.32
CA ASN A 6 0.41 18.35 1.56
C ASN A 6 1.35 17.15 1.35
N LEU A 7 1.79 16.88 0.11
CA LEU A 7 2.81 15.88 -0.15
C LEU A 7 4.20 16.49 0.04
N LEU A 8 4.99 15.94 0.97
CA LEU A 8 6.34 16.40 1.28
C LEU A 8 7.41 15.70 0.42
N ALA A 9 7.03 14.59 -0.22
CA ALA A 9 7.77 13.89 -1.26
C ALA A 9 6.75 13.27 -2.22
N ASP A 10 7.01 13.34 -3.52
CA ASP A 10 6.09 12.89 -4.57
C ASP A 10 6.83 12.27 -5.76
N ASP A 11 7.07 10.96 -5.67
CA ASP A 11 7.72 10.16 -6.71
C ASP A 11 6.71 9.54 -7.71
N PHE A 12 5.51 10.11 -7.82
CA PHE A 12 4.42 9.57 -8.65
C PHE A 12 4.81 9.37 -10.13
N ASN A 13 5.69 10.21 -10.68
CA ASN A 13 6.18 10.06 -12.05
C ASN A 13 7.02 8.78 -12.26
N GLY A 14 7.89 8.43 -11.29
CA GLY A 14 8.69 7.20 -11.36
C GLY A 14 7.82 5.95 -11.21
N LEU A 15 6.86 6.02 -10.28
CA LEU A 15 5.87 4.97 -10.05
C LEU A 15 5.04 4.70 -11.31
N THR A 16 4.46 5.74 -11.90
CA THR A 16 3.60 5.62 -13.09
C THR A 16 4.37 5.13 -14.30
N SER A 17 5.60 5.59 -14.52
CA SER A 17 6.46 5.08 -15.59
C SER A 17 6.69 3.57 -15.45
N THR A 18 6.99 3.09 -14.24
CA THR A 18 7.16 1.65 -13.96
C THR A 18 5.86 0.87 -14.16
N ALA A 19 4.71 1.44 -13.77
CA ALA A 19 3.40 0.81 -13.98
C ALA A 19 3.05 0.67 -15.48
N LEU A 20 3.36 1.68 -16.29
CA LEU A 20 3.15 1.65 -17.74
C LEU A 20 4.08 0.63 -18.43
N GLU A 21 5.33 0.52 -17.99
CA GLU A 21 6.26 -0.53 -18.44
C GLU A 21 5.69 -1.93 -18.14
N ALA A 22 5.15 -2.13 -16.93
CA ALA A 22 4.52 -3.40 -16.55
C ALA A 22 3.29 -3.70 -17.40
N GLN A 23 2.43 -2.71 -17.63
CA GLN A 23 1.26 -2.83 -18.50
C GLN A 23 1.64 -3.24 -19.93
N ALA A 24 2.65 -2.60 -20.51
CA ALA A 24 3.14 -2.91 -21.85
C ALA A 24 3.75 -4.32 -21.94
N ALA A 25 4.25 -4.87 -20.83
CA ALA A 25 4.80 -6.22 -20.73
C ALA A 25 3.76 -7.31 -20.43
N GLY A 26 2.45 -6.98 -20.44
CA GLY A 26 1.37 -7.94 -20.15
C GLY A 26 0.97 -8.03 -18.68
N GLY A 27 1.40 -7.05 -17.87
CA GLY A 27 1.15 -6.99 -16.44
C GLY A 27 2.14 -7.80 -15.62
N LYS A 28 2.36 -7.38 -14.38
CA LYS A 28 3.12 -8.14 -13.37
C LYS A 28 2.31 -8.31 -12.10
N ARG A 29 2.75 -9.19 -11.20
CA ARG A 29 2.18 -9.24 -9.85
C ARG A 29 2.47 -7.92 -9.12
N VAL A 30 1.47 -7.36 -8.46
CA VAL A 30 1.61 -6.24 -7.53
C VAL A 30 1.30 -6.73 -6.12
N ASP A 31 2.15 -6.39 -5.16
CA ASP A 31 1.92 -6.71 -3.75
C ASP A 31 1.42 -5.47 -3.00
N LEU A 32 0.34 -5.61 -2.24
CA LEU A 32 -0.18 -4.56 -1.37
C LEU A 32 0.05 -4.97 0.09
N LEU A 33 0.96 -4.28 0.78
CA LEU A 33 1.07 -4.36 2.24
C LEU A 33 0.00 -3.45 2.83
N VAL A 34 -1.13 -4.06 3.17
CA VAL A 34 -2.29 -3.33 3.69
C VAL A 34 -2.06 -2.86 5.12
N ASP A 35 -2.68 -1.73 5.46
CA ASP A 35 -2.70 -1.15 6.81
C ASP A 35 -4.05 -1.49 7.46
N ASN A 36 -5.02 -0.58 7.40
CA ASN A 36 -6.29 -0.71 8.11
C ASN A 36 -7.41 -1.36 7.28
N ALA A 37 -8.31 -2.08 7.96
CA ALA A 37 -9.63 -2.44 7.49
C ALA A 37 -10.55 -1.20 7.37
N GLY A 38 -11.81 -1.40 6.99
CA GLY A 38 -12.77 -0.31 6.84
C GLY A 38 -12.58 0.45 5.53
N PHE A 39 -12.75 1.77 5.59
CA PHE A 39 -12.70 2.60 4.38
C PHE A 39 -11.33 2.56 3.67
N GLU A 40 -10.23 2.48 4.43
CA GLU A 40 -8.89 2.37 3.83
C GLU A 40 -8.77 1.10 2.98
N LEU A 41 -9.18 -0.05 3.53
CA LEU A 41 -9.20 -1.31 2.77
C LEU A 41 -10.10 -1.22 1.54
N VAL A 42 -11.26 -0.56 1.60
CA VAL A 42 -12.10 -0.34 0.41
C VAL A 42 -11.34 0.45 -0.67
N THR A 43 -10.57 1.47 -0.30
CA THR A 43 -9.74 2.20 -1.27
C THR A 43 -8.62 1.34 -1.86
N ASP A 44 -8.04 0.44 -1.06
CA ASP A 44 -7.03 -0.50 -1.53
C ASP A 44 -7.62 -1.56 -2.48
N LEU A 45 -8.85 -2.02 -2.22
CA LEU A 45 -9.58 -2.91 -3.13
C LEU A 45 -9.93 -2.21 -4.45
N CYS A 46 -10.34 -0.94 -4.42
CA CYS A 46 -10.52 -0.13 -5.63
C CYS A 46 -9.22 0.04 -6.42
N LEU A 47 -8.08 0.24 -5.73
CA LEU A 47 -6.77 0.30 -6.37
C LEU A 47 -6.39 -1.04 -7.01
N ALA A 48 -6.54 -2.14 -6.29
CA ALA A 48 -6.28 -3.49 -6.80
C ALA A 48 -7.13 -3.82 -8.02
N ASP A 49 -8.38 -3.36 -8.03
CA ASP A 49 -9.31 -3.54 -9.14
C ASP A 49 -8.82 -2.77 -10.37
N PHE A 50 -8.47 -1.49 -10.19
CA PHE A 50 -7.91 -0.67 -11.26
C PHE A 50 -6.62 -1.28 -11.82
N LEU A 51 -5.71 -1.75 -10.96
CA LEU A 51 -4.44 -2.35 -11.40
C LEU A 51 -4.68 -3.57 -12.29
N VAL A 52 -5.60 -4.46 -11.91
CA VAL A 52 -5.95 -5.64 -12.70
C VAL A 52 -6.69 -5.27 -13.98
N THR A 53 -7.72 -4.41 -13.88
CA THR A 53 -8.59 -4.07 -15.02
C THR A 53 -7.91 -3.19 -16.07
N SER A 54 -6.92 -2.38 -15.67
CA SER A 54 -6.07 -1.63 -16.59
C SER A 54 -4.99 -2.50 -17.25
N GLY A 55 -4.72 -3.70 -16.73
CA GLY A 55 -3.64 -4.57 -17.21
C GLY A 55 -2.25 -4.20 -16.68
N VAL A 56 -2.14 -3.22 -15.77
CA VAL A 56 -0.88 -2.93 -15.05
C VAL A 56 -0.46 -4.15 -14.22
N ALA A 57 -1.43 -4.83 -13.61
CA ALA A 57 -1.22 -6.02 -12.82
C ALA A 57 -1.84 -7.26 -13.46
N SER A 58 -1.08 -8.35 -13.57
CA SER A 58 -1.62 -9.67 -13.91
C SER A 58 -2.36 -10.29 -12.72
N SER A 59 -1.89 -9.96 -11.50
CA SER A 59 -2.50 -10.33 -10.23
C SER A 59 -2.10 -9.34 -9.14
N VAL A 60 -2.90 -9.26 -8.08
CA VAL A 60 -2.62 -8.49 -6.87
C VAL A 60 -2.57 -9.43 -5.67
N VAL A 61 -1.50 -9.35 -4.88
CA VAL A 61 -1.37 -10.10 -3.63
C VAL A 61 -1.52 -9.15 -2.46
N PHE A 62 -2.55 -9.36 -1.65
CA PHE A 62 -2.77 -8.63 -0.41
C PHE A 62 -1.97 -9.30 0.71
N ARG A 63 -0.99 -8.58 1.27
CA ARG A 63 -0.18 -9.03 2.40
C ARG A 63 -0.87 -8.66 3.71
N LEU A 64 -1.58 -9.62 4.26
CA LEU A 64 -2.53 -9.44 5.35
C LEU A 64 -1.94 -9.90 6.69
N LYS A 65 -2.43 -9.32 7.79
CA LYS A 65 -2.00 -9.74 9.12
C LYS A 65 -2.60 -11.11 9.45
N ALA A 66 -1.78 -12.05 9.93
CA ALA A 66 -2.22 -13.38 10.36
C ALA A 66 -2.88 -13.38 11.76
N HIS A 67 -2.84 -12.26 12.48
CA HIS A 67 -3.37 -12.11 13.84
C HIS A 67 -3.89 -10.67 14.05
N PRO A 68 -4.92 -10.45 14.90
CA PRO A 68 -5.34 -9.10 15.30
C PRO A 68 -4.14 -8.27 15.78
N THR A 69 -3.90 -7.14 15.11
CA THR A 69 -2.74 -6.26 15.29
C THR A 69 -3.21 -4.81 15.18
N PHE A 70 -2.66 -3.88 15.98
CA PHE A 70 -2.94 -2.43 15.91
C PHE A 70 -4.42 -2.02 15.82
N VAL A 71 -5.34 -2.78 16.43
CA VAL A 71 -6.80 -2.53 16.49
C VAL A 71 -7.50 -2.68 15.13
N SER A 72 -7.08 -1.92 14.12
CA SER A 72 -7.74 -1.81 12.83
C SER A 72 -7.00 -2.50 11.68
N ASP A 73 -5.84 -3.12 11.90
CA ASP A 73 -5.11 -3.73 10.79
C ASP A 73 -5.90 -4.85 10.10
N ALA A 74 -5.88 -4.84 8.76
CA ALA A 74 -6.66 -5.78 7.96
C ALA A 74 -6.09 -7.20 7.99
N MET A 75 -6.99 -8.17 8.21
CA MET A 75 -6.77 -9.61 8.05
C MET A 75 -7.57 -10.16 6.86
N SER A 76 -7.36 -11.42 6.47
CA SER A 76 -8.11 -12.01 5.34
C SER A 76 -9.61 -12.00 5.57
N LYS A 77 -10.06 -12.29 6.79
CA LYS A 77 -11.48 -12.24 7.17
C LYS A 77 -12.09 -10.86 6.92
N ASP A 78 -11.32 -9.79 7.12
CA ASP A 78 -11.81 -8.43 6.96
C ASP A 78 -11.95 -8.13 5.47
N LEU A 79 -10.94 -8.47 4.65
CA LEU A 79 -11.03 -8.32 3.19
C LEU A 79 -12.22 -9.08 2.61
N ILE A 80 -12.38 -10.37 2.95
CA ILE A 80 -13.52 -11.18 2.52
C ILE A 80 -14.83 -10.55 3.00
N GLY A 81 -14.91 -10.13 4.26
CA GLY A 81 -16.09 -9.47 4.80
C GLY A 81 -16.46 -8.18 4.06
N HIS A 82 -15.50 -7.37 3.62
CA HIS A 82 -15.77 -6.17 2.82
C HIS A 82 -16.27 -6.52 1.42
N VAL A 83 -15.66 -7.52 0.78
CA VAL A 83 -16.08 -8.01 -0.55
C VAL A 83 -17.52 -8.52 -0.49
N ASP A 84 -17.83 -9.39 0.49
CA ASP A 84 -19.16 -9.97 0.65
C ASP A 84 -20.19 -8.92 1.02
N ALA A 85 -19.88 -8.02 1.97
CA ALA A 85 -20.78 -6.95 2.36
C ALA A 85 -21.17 -6.06 1.17
N LEU A 86 -20.24 -5.74 0.26
CA LEU A 86 -20.57 -4.99 -0.95
C LEU A 86 -21.32 -5.83 -1.97
N ALA A 87 -20.89 -7.07 -2.21
CA ALA A 87 -21.48 -7.96 -3.20
C ALA A 87 -22.96 -8.26 -2.92
N ASP A 88 -23.31 -8.36 -1.63
CA ASP A 88 -24.65 -8.71 -1.16
C ASP A 88 -25.58 -7.48 -1.06
N LEU A 89 -25.08 -6.25 -1.34
CA LEU A 89 -25.91 -5.04 -1.48
C LEU A 89 -26.92 -5.15 -2.64
N GLY A 90 -26.74 -6.10 -3.55
CA GLY A 90 -27.70 -6.39 -4.62
C GLY A 90 -28.95 -7.16 -4.15
N ASP A 91 -28.85 -7.89 -3.04
CA ASP A 91 -29.90 -8.79 -2.54
C ASP A 91 -30.79 -8.14 -1.48
N VAL A 92 -30.36 -7.02 -0.88
CA VAL A 92 -31.13 -6.31 0.14
C VAL A 92 -32.28 -5.52 -0.47
N THR A 93 -33.49 -5.89 -0.05
CA THR A 93 -34.77 -5.19 -0.25
C THR A 93 -34.88 -3.89 0.55
N HIS A 94 -33.77 -3.20 0.83
CA HIS A 94 -33.82 -1.84 1.39
C HIS A 94 -34.21 -0.86 0.28
N ALA A 95 -35.52 -0.78 0.04
CA ALA A 95 -36.18 -0.02 -1.01
C ALA A 95 -35.85 1.49 -1.06
N GLU A 96 -35.10 2.01 -0.08
CA GLU A 96 -34.75 3.43 0.03
C GLU A 96 -33.29 3.75 -0.35
N LEU A 97 -32.38 2.75 -0.38
CA LEU A 97 -30.98 2.95 -0.73
C LEU A 97 -30.48 1.79 -1.61
N SER A 98 -30.42 2.04 -2.92
CA SER A 98 -29.83 1.11 -3.89
C SER A 98 -28.42 1.58 -4.26
N TYR A 99 -27.42 0.71 -4.07
CA TYR A 99 -26.01 0.96 -4.44
C TYR A 99 -25.53 -0.01 -5.53
N PRO A 100 -26.09 0.05 -6.74
CA PRO A 100 -25.80 -0.94 -7.79
C PRO A 100 -24.33 -0.95 -8.21
N GLY A 101 -23.63 0.18 -8.14
CA GLY A 101 -22.20 0.26 -8.40
C GLY A 101 -21.37 -0.51 -7.36
N CYS A 102 -21.72 -0.41 -6.08
CA CYS A 102 -21.06 -1.13 -5.00
C CYS A 102 -21.31 -2.64 -5.11
N ALA A 103 -22.54 -3.05 -5.40
CA ALA A 103 -22.88 -4.45 -5.64
C ALA A 103 -22.08 -5.03 -6.81
N ALA A 104 -22.03 -4.32 -7.94
CA ALA A 104 -21.24 -4.73 -9.10
C ALA A 104 -19.74 -4.85 -8.79
N LEU A 105 -19.18 -3.92 -8.01
CA LEU A 105 -17.79 -3.98 -7.55
C LEU A 105 -17.54 -5.21 -6.67
N GLY A 106 -18.35 -5.42 -5.62
CA GLY A 106 -18.20 -6.57 -4.73
C GLY A 106 -18.27 -7.90 -5.47
N GLN A 107 -19.23 -8.06 -6.40
CA GLN A 107 -19.34 -9.28 -7.22
C GLN A 107 -18.12 -9.47 -8.14
N ARG A 108 -17.56 -8.39 -8.69
CA ARG A 108 -16.34 -8.45 -9.49
C ARG A 108 -15.13 -8.84 -8.64
N TRP A 109 -15.01 -8.31 -7.44
CA TRP A 109 -13.92 -8.61 -6.51
C TRP A 109 -13.96 -10.05 -6.03
N ARG A 110 -15.15 -10.57 -5.70
CA ARG A 110 -15.38 -12.00 -5.40
C ARG A 110 -14.86 -12.88 -6.53
N ARG A 111 -15.21 -12.55 -7.79
CA ARG A 111 -14.70 -13.26 -8.97
C ARG A 111 -13.18 -13.15 -9.14
N MET A 112 -12.59 -11.98 -8.90
CA MET A 112 -11.13 -11.82 -8.99
C MET A 112 -10.39 -12.70 -7.98
N ILE A 113 -10.97 -12.91 -6.80
CA ILE A 113 -10.44 -13.85 -5.80
C ILE A 113 -10.57 -15.29 -6.30
N GLU A 114 -11.76 -15.69 -6.79
CA GLU A 114 -12.01 -17.04 -7.33
C GLU A 114 -11.12 -17.39 -8.53
N GLU A 115 -10.84 -16.42 -9.41
CA GLU A 115 -9.97 -16.56 -10.58
C GLU A 115 -8.46 -16.49 -10.23
N GLY A 116 -8.10 -16.23 -8.97
CA GLY A 116 -6.71 -16.09 -8.53
C GLY A 116 -6.01 -14.81 -9.00
N LYS A 117 -6.78 -13.84 -9.54
CA LYS A 117 -6.25 -12.50 -9.86
C LYS A 117 -6.00 -11.71 -8.60
N TRP A 118 -6.80 -11.92 -7.56
CA TRP A 118 -6.55 -11.43 -6.22
C TRP A 118 -6.17 -12.59 -5.31
N VAL A 119 -5.03 -12.49 -4.64
CA VAL A 119 -4.53 -13.51 -3.73
C VAL A 119 -4.41 -12.90 -2.35
N LEU A 120 -4.99 -13.56 -1.35
CA LEU A 120 -4.87 -13.18 0.05
C LEU A 120 -3.71 -13.99 0.64
N HIS A 121 -2.71 -13.30 1.18
CA HIS A 121 -1.52 -13.95 1.76
C HIS A 121 -1.27 -13.43 3.17
N GLU A 122 -1.55 -14.28 4.16
CA GLU A 122 -1.25 -14.01 5.57
C GLU A 122 0.14 -14.50 5.94
N ASP A 123 0.79 -13.76 6.84
CA ASP A 123 2.03 -14.20 7.48
C ASP A 123 2.14 -13.59 8.88
N LEU A 124 2.70 -14.34 9.84
CA LEU A 124 2.93 -13.84 11.20
C LEU A 124 3.95 -12.70 11.22
N PHE A 125 4.88 -12.66 10.27
CA PHE A 125 5.83 -11.55 10.12
C PHE A 125 5.13 -10.20 9.98
N TRP A 126 3.95 -10.15 9.36
CA TRP A 126 3.22 -8.89 9.21
C TRP A 126 2.66 -8.39 10.55
N ALA A 127 2.46 -9.27 11.54
CA ALA A 127 2.01 -8.95 12.89
C ALA A 127 3.17 -8.72 13.89
N GLN A 128 4.42 -8.74 13.43
CA GLN A 128 5.62 -8.54 14.26
C GLN A 128 6.13 -7.09 14.21
N PRO A 129 6.84 -6.61 15.25
CA PRO A 129 7.42 -5.27 15.29
C PRO A 129 8.71 -5.13 14.45
N SER A 130 9.20 -6.23 13.87
CA SER A 130 10.49 -6.28 13.20
C SER A 130 10.55 -5.35 11.97
N ALA A 131 11.72 -4.79 11.74
CA ALA A 131 11.98 -3.99 10.55
C ALA A 131 11.86 -4.85 9.28
N LEU A 132 11.54 -4.25 8.13
CA LEU A 132 11.34 -5.02 6.90
C LEU A 132 12.65 -5.58 6.32
N TRP A 133 13.83 -5.10 6.75
CA TRP A 133 15.09 -5.75 6.39
C TRP A 133 15.29 -7.10 7.11
N GLU A 134 14.57 -7.36 8.19
CA GLU A 134 14.52 -8.64 8.89
C GLU A 134 13.49 -9.61 8.28
N MET A 135 12.95 -9.28 7.09
CA MET A 135 12.01 -10.14 6.38
C MET A 135 12.59 -11.55 6.17
N PRO A 136 11.86 -12.61 6.56
CA PRO A 136 12.34 -13.98 6.46
C PRO A 136 12.50 -14.42 5.00
N ASP A 137 13.38 -15.39 4.78
CA ASP A 137 13.79 -15.83 3.44
C ASP A 137 12.63 -16.28 2.55
N HIS A 138 11.59 -16.91 3.11
CA HIS A 138 10.45 -17.36 2.31
C HIS A 138 9.64 -16.20 1.75
N LEU A 139 9.46 -15.11 2.51
CA LEU A 139 8.79 -13.90 2.01
C LEU A 139 9.72 -13.17 1.03
N ARG A 140 10.99 -12.99 1.39
CA ARG A 140 11.97 -12.32 0.54
C ARG A 140 12.08 -12.98 -0.83
N GLY A 141 12.20 -14.32 -0.86
CA GLY A 141 12.25 -15.10 -2.09
C GLY A 141 10.97 -14.98 -2.92
N ASP A 142 9.79 -14.97 -2.29
CA ASP A 142 8.51 -14.77 -2.98
C ASP A 142 8.40 -13.37 -3.65
N PHE A 143 8.83 -12.30 -2.96
CA PHE A 143 8.88 -10.98 -3.57
C PHE A 143 9.87 -10.91 -4.73
N GLN A 144 11.09 -11.41 -4.56
CA GLN A 144 12.13 -11.39 -5.60
C GLN A 144 11.71 -12.19 -6.84
N ALA A 145 11.03 -13.31 -6.66
CA ALA A 145 10.65 -14.20 -7.75
C ALA A 145 9.50 -13.64 -8.60
N ALA A 146 8.57 -12.89 -8.00
CA ALA A 146 7.30 -12.59 -8.66
C ALA A 146 6.86 -11.12 -8.61
N SER A 147 7.28 -10.32 -7.63
CA SER A 147 6.74 -8.98 -7.42
C SER A 147 7.32 -7.97 -8.41
N GLY A 148 6.47 -7.40 -9.26
CA GLY A 148 6.84 -6.31 -10.17
C GLY A 148 6.79 -4.93 -9.50
N LEU A 149 5.99 -4.80 -8.44
CA LEU A 149 5.83 -3.61 -7.62
C LEU A 149 5.23 -4.01 -6.27
N THR A 150 5.75 -3.46 -5.20
CA THR A 150 5.19 -3.55 -3.86
C THR A 150 4.74 -2.17 -3.40
N ILE A 151 3.49 -2.04 -2.97
CA ILE A 151 2.94 -0.80 -2.40
C ILE A 151 2.74 -1.02 -0.90
N THR A 152 3.40 -0.21 -0.09
CA THR A 152 3.29 -0.24 1.37
C THR A 152 2.37 0.86 1.84
N LYS A 153 1.30 0.50 2.55
CA LYS A 153 0.28 1.45 3.03
C LYS A 153 0.54 1.84 4.48
N GLY A 154 0.31 3.12 4.78
CA GLY A 154 0.14 3.58 6.16
C GLY A 154 1.45 3.78 6.93
N ASP A 155 1.29 4.28 8.15
CA ASP A 155 2.41 4.72 8.99
C ASP A 155 3.16 3.54 9.63
N ALA A 156 2.45 2.50 10.08
CA ALA A 156 3.09 1.33 10.70
C ALA A 156 4.02 0.58 9.73
N ASN A 157 3.59 0.36 8.48
CA ASN A 157 4.45 -0.25 7.47
C ASN A 157 5.64 0.66 7.11
N TYR A 158 5.43 1.98 7.03
CA TYR A 158 6.51 2.94 6.76
C TYR A 158 7.57 2.95 7.87
N ARG A 159 7.14 2.96 9.13
CA ARG A 159 8.05 2.84 10.28
C ARG A 159 8.86 1.55 10.19
N ARG A 160 8.24 0.41 9.89
CA ARG A 160 8.97 -0.86 9.68
C ARG A 160 9.90 -0.83 8.48
N LEU A 161 9.52 -0.15 7.39
CA LEU A 161 10.33 0.01 6.18
C LEU A 161 11.62 0.80 6.46
N LEU A 162 11.56 1.79 7.34
CA LEU A 162 12.72 2.57 7.81
C LEU A 162 13.36 1.98 9.08
N GLY A 163 12.79 0.88 9.59
CA GLY A 163 13.10 0.19 10.87
C GLY A 163 13.06 1.07 12.11
N ASP A 164 12.13 2.04 12.10
CA ASP A 164 11.80 2.93 13.21
C ASP A 164 13.02 3.73 13.71
N ARG A 165 13.90 4.13 12.77
CA ARG A 165 15.13 4.89 13.04
C ARG A 165 14.99 6.37 12.70
N ASP A 166 15.79 7.17 13.41
CA ASP A 166 15.91 8.61 13.22
C ASP A 166 16.88 8.95 12.07
N TRP A 167 16.40 8.79 10.84
CA TRP A 167 17.12 9.19 9.64
C TRP A 167 17.03 10.72 9.45
N PRO A 168 18.11 11.40 9.00
CA PRO A 168 17.97 12.76 8.48
C PRO A 168 16.86 12.79 7.42
N LEU A 169 15.94 13.76 7.52
CA LEU A 169 14.72 13.79 6.71
C LEU A 169 14.99 13.93 5.20
N ASP A 170 16.17 14.40 4.82
CA ASP A 170 16.65 14.54 3.45
C ASP A 170 17.49 13.35 2.96
N THR A 171 17.72 12.33 3.80
CA THR A 171 18.38 11.07 3.39
C THR A 171 17.59 10.45 2.23
N PRO A 172 18.21 10.12 1.08
CA PRO A 172 17.49 9.56 -0.05
C PRO A 172 16.71 8.30 0.32
N PHE A 173 15.43 8.22 -0.06
CA PHE A 173 14.59 7.05 0.21
C PHE A 173 15.24 5.76 -0.33
N SER A 174 15.85 5.84 -1.52
CA SER A 174 16.59 4.75 -2.16
C SER A 174 17.70 4.16 -1.29
N ASP A 175 18.39 4.98 -0.52
CA ASP A 175 19.50 4.53 0.33
C ASP A 175 18.96 3.68 1.47
N VAL A 176 17.86 4.14 2.07
CA VAL A 176 17.22 3.48 3.21
C VAL A 176 16.54 2.17 2.82
N VAL A 177 15.86 2.12 1.65
CA VAL A 177 15.09 0.94 1.21
C VAL A 177 15.81 0.06 0.20
N SER A 178 17.11 0.27 -0.02
CA SER A 178 17.95 -0.50 -0.95
C SER A 178 17.96 -2.02 -0.71
N TYR A 179 17.58 -2.47 0.49
CA TYR A 179 17.47 -3.88 0.86
C TYR A 179 16.18 -4.55 0.36
N PHE A 180 15.19 -3.78 -0.09
CA PHE A 180 13.85 -4.30 -0.38
C PHE A 180 13.87 -5.17 -1.65
N PRO A 181 13.25 -6.36 -1.65
CA PRO A 181 13.41 -7.37 -2.71
C PRO A 181 12.79 -7.03 -4.08
N SER A 182 12.10 -5.91 -4.22
CA SER A 182 11.33 -5.52 -5.41
C SER A 182 11.21 -4.00 -5.50
N PRO A 183 10.75 -3.44 -6.64
CA PRO A 183 10.36 -2.04 -6.70
C PRO A 183 9.31 -1.75 -5.61
N VAL A 184 9.55 -0.74 -4.79
CA VAL A 184 8.74 -0.42 -3.62
C VAL A 184 8.23 1.01 -3.69
N CYS A 185 6.94 1.17 -3.41
CA CYS A 185 6.27 2.44 -3.27
C CYS A 185 5.65 2.55 -1.87
N ALA A 186 5.99 3.59 -1.12
CA ALA A 186 5.37 3.88 0.16
C ALA A 186 4.31 4.99 0.02
N LEU A 187 3.08 4.67 0.44
CA LEU A 187 1.97 5.61 0.53
C LEU A 187 1.66 5.85 2.00
N ARG A 188 2.12 6.97 2.55
CA ARG A 188 2.10 7.21 3.99
C ARG A 188 1.55 8.61 4.30
N THR A 189 0.64 8.67 5.27
CA THR A 189 0.33 9.91 6.01
C THR A 189 1.19 9.98 7.26
N LEU A 190 1.69 11.17 7.61
CA LEU A 190 2.63 11.34 8.70
C LEU A 190 1.94 11.22 10.07
N LYS A 191 2.20 10.13 10.80
CA LYS A 191 1.66 9.88 12.15
C LYS A 191 2.75 9.51 13.18
N ALA A 192 4.01 9.74 12.83
CA ALA A 192 5.18 9.44 13.65
C ALA A 192 6.36 10.35 13.28
N GLU A 193 7.20 10.66 14.27
CA GLU A 193 8.35 11.58 14.19
C GLU A 193 9.55 10.97 13.46
N LEU A 194 9.33 10.35 12.29
CA LEU A 194 10.38 9.83 11.43
C LEU A 194 10.04 10.02 9.96
N GLY A 195 11.06 9.95 9.11
CA GLY A 195 10.95 10.11 7.67
C GLY A 195 12.31 10.11 6.99
N CYS A 196 12.29 10.12 5.67
CA CYS A 196 13.45 10.33 4.82
C CYS A 196 12.97 10.88 3.46
N GLY A 197 13.89 11.23 2.57
CA GLY A 197 13.63 11.57 1.17
C GLY A 197 12.74 12.80 0.95
N MET A 198 12.63 13.70 1.94
CA MET A 198 11.86 14.94 1.85
C MET A 198 12.80 16.12 1.70
N LEU A 199 12.44 17.08 0.83
CA LEU A 199 13.24 18.27 0.62
C LEU A 199 13.25 19.13 1.90
N PRO A 200 14.41 19.67 2.33
CA PRO A 200 14.47 20.56 3.50
C PRO A 200 13.50 21.74 3.44
N SER A 201 13.23 22.27 2.24
CA SER A 201 12.26 23.35 2.03
C SER A 201 10.83 22.93 2.36
N GLU A 202 10.43 21.71 2.03
CA GLU A 202 9.09 21.20 2.30
C GLU A 202 8.89 20.88 3.78
N THR A 203 9.91 20.29 4.43
CA THR A 203 9.85 20.02 5.87
C THR A 203 9.88 21.31 6.69
N ALA A 204 10.64 22.32 6.26
CA ALA A 204 10.64 23.64 6.91
C ALA A 204 9.28 24.31 6.78
N ARG A 205 8.68 24.31 5.59
CA ARG A 205 7.32 24.83 5.35
C ARG A 205 6.30 24.12 6.24
N ALA A 206 6.34 22.79 6.31
CA ALA A 206 5.41 22.02 7.13
C ALA A 206 5.52 22.40 8.63
N ALA A 207 6.74 22.56 9.13
CA ALA A 207 7.03 22.94 10.51
C ALA A 207 6.62 24.38 10.85
N GLU A 208 6.74 25.31 9.91
CA GLU A 208 6.27 26.69 10.06
C GLU A 208 4.73 26.76 10.10
N GLU A 209 4.05 25.97 9.28
CA GLU A 209 2.59 25.92 9.23
C GLU A 209 1.96 25.21 10.45
N ASP A 210 2.62 24.19 11.00
CA ASP A 210 2.07 23.34 12.06
C ASP A 210 3.17 22.65 12.87
N GLN A 211 3.22 22.90 14.18
CA GLN A 211 4.22 22.28 15.07
C GLN A 211 4.04 20.77 15.24
N SER A 212 2.85 20.24 14.93
CA SER A 212 2.50 18.81 15.04
C SER A 212 2.50 18.06 13.71
N TRP A 213 3.08 18.67 12.66
CA TRP A 213 3.02 18.20 11.28
C TRP A 213 3.43 16.74 11.05
N MET A 214 4.34 16.19 11.88
CA MET A 214 4.82 14.81 11.75
C MET A 214 3.87 13.75 12.30
N VAL A 215 2.90 14.13 13.15
CA VAL A 215 2.11 13.18 13.94
C VAL A 215 0.61 13.31 13.76
N ASN A 216 0.14 14.35 13.08
CA ASN A 216 -1.28 14.69 12.98
C ASN A 216 -1.98 14.16 11.72
N GLY A 217 -1.25 13.51 10.81
CA GLY A 217 -1.80 12.95 9.57
C GLY A 217 -2.16 13.97 8.48
N LYS A 218 -1.86 15.27 8.66
CA LYS A 218 -2.15 16.32 7.66
C LYS A 218 -1.31 16.15 6.40
N TYR A 219 -0.04 15.79 6.56
CA TYR A 219 0.93 15.65 5.49
C TYR A 219 1.08 14.18 5.07
N GLY A 220 1.55 13.98 3.84
CA GLY A 220 1.83 12.66 3.30
C GLY A 220 3.08 12.61 2.44
N VAL A 221 3.47 11.40 2.05
CA VAL A 221 4.52 11.15 1.08
C VAL A 221 4.09 10.04 0.13
N VAL A 222 4.50 10.18 -1.13
CA VAL A 222 4.52 9.11 -2.13
C VAL A 222 5.99 8.92 -2.49
N GLN A 223 6.59 7.84 -2.01
CA GLN A 223 8.02 7.59 -2.23
C GLN A 223 8.22 6.29 -2.97
N PHE A 224 9.01 6.32 -4.03
CA PHE A 224 9.20 5.18 -4.92
C PHE A 224 10.67 4.90 -5.15
N CYS A 225 11.05 3.63 -5.01
CA CYS A 225 12.40 3.15 -5.31
C CYS A 225 12.30 1.91 -6.19
N LYS A 226 13.00 1.93 -7.33
CA LYS A 226 13.22 0.76 -8.19
C LYS A 226 14.65 0.29 -7.94
N PRO A 227 14.89 -0.92 -7.38
CA PRO A 227 16.23 -1.44 -7.19
C PRO A 227 17.01 -1.50 -8.52
N ASP A 228 18.29 -1.16 -8.47
CA ASP A 228 19.19 -1.25 -9.62
C ASP A 228 19.53 -2.71 -9.93
N GLY A 229 18.67 -3.38 -10.71
CA GLY A 229 18.92 -4.74 -11.20
C GLY A 229 19.11 -5.80 -10.10
N PRO A 230 19.36 -7.08 -10.46
CA PRO A 230 19.59 -8.11 -9.47
C PRO A 230 20.92 -7.90 -8.73
N GLN A 231 20.87 -7.88 -7.39
CA GLN A 231 22.03 -8.09 -6.51
C GLN A 231 22.45 -9.56 -6.51
#